data_AF-A0A3S0TBA1-F1
#
_entry.id   AF-A0A3S0TBA1-F1
#
_cell.length_a   1.000
_cell.length_b   1.000
_cell.length_c   1.000
_cell.angle_alpha   90.00
_cell.angle_beta   90.00
_cell.angle_gamma   90.00
#
_symmetry.space_group_name_H-M   'P 1'
#
loop_
_entity.id
_entity.type
_entity.pdbx_description
1 polymer ?
#
loop_
_entity_poly.entity_id
_entity_poly.type
_entity_poly.pdbx_seq_one_letter_code
_entity_poly.pdbx_strand_id
1 'polypeptide(L)'
;MLAPSPSQHCEPLPYGRMSLWDMMNFKASLLISYFDMLDRQILWLRKPMVRESSEPQNALLGLGLSEVFTDPITPQAVDEVKFLLQCVTHCCARLKSNTISSLMKDVEFTLEYPSISSRGKLADQLEYIRKIVEIEFRDEWFYHYPKDKAERLNSIDAEWGSVIRAFPSVKYDIVQGIDCFACDHNTAAVFHMMRVGEAGLIRLAKELRVTLKKDKPLSHAQWGEIVGAIEATASDILRSAPAGNEKDAAQAFYNGAASHIRALKDKYRNTVMHSRREFNPHEAGDAMFHTRSFMISLSEKISEASSKKIKWKF
;
A
#
# COMPACT_ATOMS: atom_id res chain seq x y z
N MET A 1 33.86 -9.29 35.29
CA MET A 1 33.07 -8.40 34.41
C MET A 1 31.86 -9.18 33.94
N LEU A 2 30.70 -8.91 34.53
CA LEU A 2 29.42 -9.53 34.19
C LEU A 2 28.73 -8.65 33.14
N ALA A 3 28.25 -9.26 32.06
CA ALA A 3 27.47 -8.60 31.02
C ALA A 3 26.07 -8.22 31.55
N PRO A 4 25.48 -7.08 31.15
CA PRO A 4 24.15 -6.71 31.59
C PRO A 4 23.05 -7.47 30.84
N SER A 5 21.98 -7.76 31.58
CA SER A 5 20.74 -8.44 31.17
C SER A 5 19.90 -7.62 30.18
N PRO A 6 19.22 -8.25 29.18
CA PRO A 6 18.33 -7.58 28.26
C PRO A 6 16.89 -7.56 28.80
N SER A 7 16.48 -6.47 29.45
CA SER A 7 15.05 -6.16 29.59
C SER A 7 14.83 -4.69 29.90
N GLN A 8 14.70 -3.86 28.86
CA GLN A 8 13.96 -2.60 28.97
C GLN A 8 13.15 -2.39 27.70
N HIS A 9 11.84 -2.33 27.93
CA HIS A 9 10.75 -2.01 27.02
C HIS A 9 11.14 -1.03 25.90
N CYS A 10 11.05 -1.48 24.65
CA CYS A 10 10.89 -0.57 23.53
C CYS A 10 9.51 0.09 23.66
N GLU A 11 9.49 1.37 23.98
CA GLU A 11 8.31 2.21 23.73
C GLU A 11 7.90 2.09 22.25
N PRO A 12 6.59 2.09 21.93
CA PRO A 12 6.16 2.08 20.54
C PRO A 12 6.52 3.44 19.92
N LEU A 13 7.49 3.44 19.01
CA LEU A 13 7.84 4.62 18.20
C LEU A 13 6.58 5.17 17.52
N PRO A 14 6.38 6.50 17.51
CA PRO A 14 5.10 7.10 17.13
C PRO A 14 5.01 7.31 15.61
N TYR A 15 5.30 6.32 14.77
CA TYR A 15 5.04 6.42 13.32
C TYR A 15 4.56 5.07 12.77
N GLY A 16 3.42 5.11 12.09
CA GLY A 16 2.69 3.93 11.64
C GLY A 16 3.46 3.12 10.60
N ARG A 17 3.30 1.80 10.63
CA ARG A 17 3.81 0.91 9.58
C ARG A 17 3.18 1.32 8.24
N MET A 18 3.98 1.80 7.31
CA MET A 18 3.55 2.13 5.95
C MET A 18 3.18 0.85 5.19
N SER A 19 2.00 0.83 4.59
CA SER A 19 1.60 -0.28 3.72
C SER A 19 2.34 -0.22 2.39
N LEU A 20 2.32 -1.32 1.64
CA LEU A 20 2.78 -1.31 0.27
C LEU A 20 2.23 -0.21 -0.61
N TRP A 21 0.94 0.10 -0.48
CA TRP A 21 0.33 1.18 -1.24
C TRP A 21 0.89 2.54 -0.84
N ASP A 22 1.38 2.66 0.39
CA ASP A 22 2.09 3.85 0.84
C ASP A 22 3.50 3.96 0.26
N MET A 23 4.12 2.81 -0.04
CA MET A 23 5.48 2.69 -0.56
C MET A 23 5.57 2.69 -2.10
N MET A 24 4.62 2.08 -2.82
CA MET A 24 4.54 2.12 -4.29
C MET A 24 4.41 3.54 -4.84
N ASN A 25 3.95 4.47 -4.01
CA ASN A 25 3.82 5.88 -4.32
C ASN A 25 5.04 6.73 -3.92
N PHE A 26 6.07 6.13 -3.33
CA PHE A 26 7.35 6.80 -3.04
C PHE A 26 8.44 6.17 -3.90
N LYS A 27 8.60 6.68 -5.12
CA LYS A 27 9.77 6.37 -5.94
C LYS A 27 10.90 7.28 -5.49
N ALA A 28 11.96 6.70 -4.89
CA ALA A 28 13.16 7.46 -4.52
C ALA A 28 13.71 8.31 -5.68
N SER A 29 13.53 7.86 -6.92
CA SER A 29 13.89 8.63 -8.12
C SER A 29 13.17 9.98 -8.22
N LEU A 30 11.89 10.08 -7.82
CA LEU A 30 11.16 11.35 -7.83
C LEU A 30 11.70 12.31 -6.77
N LEU A 31 12.04 11.80 -5.58
CA LEU A 31 12.65 12.60 -4.52
C LEU A 31 14.04 13.13 -4.95
N ILE A 32 14.85 12.28 -5.59
CA ILE A 32 16.16 12.67 -6.12
C ILE A 32 16.02 13.76 -7.19
N SER A 33 15.12 13.58 -8.16
CA SER A 33 14.86 14.60 -9.19
C SER A 33 14.39 15.91 -8.59
N TYR A 34 13.57 15.86 -7.54
CA TYR A 34 13.12 17.04 -6.81
C TYR A 34 14.29 17.79 -6.15
N PHE A 35 15.18 17.10 -5.43
CA PHE A 35 16.34 17.73 -4.81
C PHE A 35 17.26 18.36 -5.86
N ASP A 36 17.48 17.70 -7.00
CA ASP A 36 18.25 18.25 -8.12
C ASP A 36 17.58 19.52 -8.70
N MET A 37 16.25 19.51 -8.88
CA MET A 37 15.51 20.68 -9.34
C MET A 37 15.60 21.86 -8.36
N LEU A 38 15.47 21.61 -7.05
CA LEU A 38 15.66 22.64 -6.03
C LEU A 38 17.07 23.22 -6.06
N ASP A 39 18.08 22.36 -6.10
CA ASP A 39 19.48 22.78 -6.08
C ASP A 39 19.80 23.66 -7.29
N ARG A 40 19.32 23.29 -8.48
CA ARG A 40 19.44 24.11 -9.69
C ARG A 40 18.74 25.46 -9.55
N GLN A 41 17.56 25.50 -8.94
CA GLN A 41 16.81 26.75 -8.79
C GLN A 41 17.42 27.68 -7.74
N ILE A 42 17.87 27.15 -6.61
CA ILE A 42 18.61 27.89 -5.60
C ILE A 42 19.88 28.50 -6.22
N LEU A 43 20.65 27.71 -6.99
CA LEU A 43 21.83 28.19 -7.69
C LEU A 43 21.50 29.28 -8.70
N TRP A 44 20.42 29.11 -9.48
CA TRP A 44 20.00 30.12 -10.45
C TRP A 44 19.55 31.42 -9.80
N LEU A 45 18.80 31.37 -8.69
CA LEU A 45 18.39 32.55 -7.92
C LEU A 45 19.56 33.29 -7.29
N ARG A 46 20.59 32.56 -6.81
CA ARG A 46 21.80 33.13 -6.20
C ARG A 46 22.79 33.70 -7.23
N LYS A 47 22.68 33.35 -8.52
CA LYS A 47 23.51 33.96 -9.55
C LYS A 47 23.18 35.45 -9.67
N PRO A 48 24.19 36.34 -9.58
CA PRO A 48 23.97 37.76 -9.74
C PRO A 48 23.45 38.03 -11.15
N MET A 49 22.48 38.93 -11.27
CA MET A 49 22.02 39.38 -12.58
C MET A 49 23.18 40.06 -13.32
N VAL A 50 23.51 39.56 -14.52
CA VAL A 50 24.44 40.26 -15.41
C VAL A 50 23.74 41.54 -15.85
N ARG A 51 24.05 42.66 -15.21
CA ARG A 51 23.65 43.98 -15.70
C ARG A 51 24.54 44.29 -16.90
N GLU A 52 23.98 44.28 -18.11
CA GLU A 52 24.61 44.98 -19.22
C GLU A 52 24.76 46.44 -18.77
N SER A 53 26.00 46.87 -18.58
CA SER A 53 26.31 48.21 -18.10
C SER A 53 25.96 49.24 -19.17
N SER A 54 24.78 49.82 -19.10
CA SER A 54 24.47 51.09 -19.76
C SER A 54 24.73 52.24 -18.77
N GLU A 55 25.96 52.76 -18.81
CA GLU A 55 26.46 54.09 -18.35
C GLU A 55 26.11 54.65 -16.94
N PRO A 56 27.03 55.44 -16.33
CA PRO A 56 26.86 55.99 -15.00
C PRO A 56 26.07 57.30 -15.05
N GLN A 57 24.77 57.26 -14.83
CA GLN A 57 23.99 58.46 -14.51
C GLN A 57 23.12 58.18 -13.29
N ASN A 58 23.63 58.58 -12.12
CA ASN A 58 22.91 59.22 -11.01
C ASN A 58 23.76 59.21 -9.74
N ALA A 59 24.90 59.90 -9.81
CA ALA A 59 25.48 60.49 -8.60
C ALA A 59 24.82 61.87 -8.43
N LEU A 60 23.69 61.92 -7.72
CA LEU A 60 23.26 63.02 -6.85
C LEU A 60 21.81 62.76 -6.40
N LEU A 61 21.66 62.24 -5.18
CA LEU A 61 20.76 62.74 -4.14
C LEU A 61 20.91 61.82 -2.94
N GLY A 62 21.66 62.30 -1.95
CA GLY A 62 21.90 61.60 -0.71
C GLY A 62 20.63 61.49 0.11
N LEU A 63 20.12 60.26 0.23
CA LEU A 63 19.52 59.74 1.44
C LEU A 63 20.04 58.30 1.58
N GLY A 64 20.98 58.13 2.51
CA GLY A 64 21.60 56.85 2.84
C GLY A 64 20.61 55.91 3.52
N LEU A 65 19.72 55.31 2.75
CA LEU A 65 19.27 53.96 3.01
C LEU A 65 20.13 53.08 2.11
N SER A 66 20.98 52.26 2.72
CA SER A 66 21.67 51.20 2.00
C SER A 66 20.63 50.45 1.16
N GLU A 67 20.69 50.57 -0.16
CA GLU A 67 19.94 49.71 -1.08
C GLU A 67 20.43 48.29 -0.89
N VAL A 68 19.93 47.61 0.14
CA VAL A 68 19.92 46.15 0.22
C VAL A 68 18.79 45.67 -0.68
N PHE A 69 18.82 46.08 -1.96
CA PHE A 69 18.03 45.44 -3.00
C PHE A 69 18.93 44.40 -3.65
N THR A 70 19.12 43.32 -2.89
CA THR A 70 19.31 41.97 -3.43
C THR A 70 18.42 41.80 -4.66
N ASP A 71 18.97 41.25 -5.75
CA ASP A 71 18.34 41.21 -7.09
C ASP A 71 16.82 40.91 -7.05
N PRO A 72 15.99 41.67 -7.79
CA PRO A 72 14.52 41.55 -7.76
C PRO A 72 14.05 40.20 -8.32
N ILE A 73 12.94 39.68 -7.81
CA ILE A 73 12.34 38.44 -8.30
C ILE A 73 11.75 38.69 -9.71
N THR A 74 12.22 37.93 -10.70
CA THR A 74 11.75 38.06 -12.09
C THR A 74 10.44 37.27 -12.31
N PRO A 75 9.60 37.62 -13.30
CA PRO A 75 8.42 36.83 -13.65
C PRO A 75 8.75 35.36 -13.97
N GLN A 76 9.88 35.14 -14.66
CA GLN A 76 10.40 33.79 -14.91
C GLN A 76 10.68 33.03 -13.60
N ALA A 77 11.28 33.69 -12.60
CA ALA A 77 11.52 33.10 -11.30
C ALA A 77 10.21 32.69 -10.61
N VAL A 78 9.17 33.51 -10.74
CA VAL A 78 7.85 33.21 -10.17
C VAL A 78 7.26 31.95 -10.80
N ASP A 79 7.27 31.85 -12.13
CA ASP A 79 6.68 30.69 -12.83
C ASP A 79 7.46 29.40 -12.54
N GLU A 80 8.78 29.44 -12.59
CA GLU A 80 9.64 28.28 -12.34
C GLU A 80 9.52 27.78 -10.89
N VAL A 81 9.49 28.70 -9.92
CA VAL A 81 9.34 28.32 -8.50
C VAL A 81 7.91 27.84 -8.20
N LYS A 82 6.87 28.42 -8.80
CA LYS A 82 5.50 27.88 -8.67
C LYS A 82 5.39 26.44 -9.17
N PHE A 83 5.98 26.15 -10.33
CA PHE A 83 6.03 24.79 -10.86
C PHE A 83 6.75 23.84 -9.88
N LEU A 84 7.90 24.27 -9.35
CA LEU A 84 8.64 23.51 -8.35
C LEU A 84 7.82 23.23 -7.09
N LEU A 85 7.10 24.23 -6.55
CA LEU A 85 6.26 24.09 -5.36
C LEU A 85 5.17 23.03 -5.55
N GLN A 86 4.58 22.93 -6.74
CA GLN A 86 3.60 21.88 -7.05
C GLN A 86 4.24 20.49 -6.97
N CYS A 87 5.45 20.33 -7.51
CA CYS A 87 6.21 19.08 -7.41
C CYS A 87 6.57 18.75 -5.94
N VAL A 88 7.00 19.75 -5.15
CA VAL A 88 7.33 19.58 -3.72
C VAL A 88 6.11 19.13 -2.95
N THR A 89 4.96 19.78 -3.18
CA THR A 89 3.69 19.46 -2.52
C THR A 89 3.30 18.02 -2.78
N HIS A 90 3.40 17.57 -4.03
CA HIS A 90 3.09 16.19 -4.38
C HIS A 90 3.98 15.18 -3.64
N CYS A 91 5.29 15.44 -3.55
CA CYS A 91 6.24 14.54 -2.90
C CYS A 91 6.10 14.57 -1.36
N CYS A 92 5.93 15.76 -0.79
CA CYS A 92 5.96 15.98 0.67
C CYS A 92 4.58 15.86 1.33
N ALA A 93 3.47 15.82 0.57
CA ALA A 93 2.13 15.56 1.13
C ALA A 93 2.09 14.28 1.99
N ARG A 94 2.99 13.32 1.71
CA ARG A 94 3.10 12.05 2.44
C ARG A 94 3.77 12.17 3.80
N LEU A 95 4.72 13.10 3.96
CA LEU A 95 5.36 13.39 5.25
C LEU A 95 4.36 13.99 6.24
N LYS A 96 3.22 14.51 5.75
CA LYS A 96 2.17 15.16 6.55
C LYS A 96 2.72 16.21 7.53
N SER A 97 3.83 16.86 7.13
CA SER A 97 4.49 17.84 7.97
C SER A 97 3.79 19.19 7.92
N ASN A 98 3.38 19.64 9.10
CA ASN A 98 2.86 20.98 9.29
C ASN A 98 3.95 22.04 9.05
N THR A 99 5.21 21.70 9.32
CA THR A 99 6.36 22.60 9.12
C THR A 99 6.58 22.87 7.64
N ILE A 100 6.69 21.81 6.81
CA ILE A 100 6.82 21.96 5.36
C ILE A 100 5.62 22.73 4.81
N SER A 101 4.41 22.37 5.24
CA SER A 101 3.18 23.05 4.77
C SER A 101 3.17 24.55 5.10
N SER A 102 3.70 24.96 6.25
CA SER A 102 3.82 26.38 6.61
C SER A 102 4.86 27.08 5.73
N LEU A 103 6.01 26.46 5.50
CA LEU A 103 7.07 27.04 4.68
C LEU A 103 6.65 27.21 3.21
N MET A 104 5.89 26.26 2.69
CA MET A 104 5.32 26.35 1.35
C MET A 104 4.44 27.59 1.20
N LYS A 105 3.60 27.89 2.21
CA LYS A 105 2.76 29.11 2.23
C LYS A 105 3.60 30.39 2.30
N ASP A 106 4.71 30.38 3.03
CA ASP A 106 5.61 31.53 3.11
C ASP A 106 6.28 31.83 1.76
N VAL A 107 6.61 30.78 1.00
CA VAL A 107 7.10 30.94 -0.38
C VAL A 107 5.98 31.41 -1.30
N GLU A 108 4.79 30.82 -1.24
CA GLU A 108 3.63 31.26 -2.04
C GLU A 108 3.34 32.76 -1.84
N PHE A 109 3.32 33.22 -0.59
CA PHE A 109 3.19 34.65 -0.28
C PHE A 109 4.29 35.51 -0.91
N THR A 110 5.53 35.01 -0.90
CA THR A 110 6.67 35.70 -1.53
C THR A 110 6.53 35.80 -3.05
N LEU A 111 5.93 34.78 -3.67
CA LEU A 111 5.66 34.75 -5.12
C LEU A 111 4.45 35.60 -5.52
N GLU A 112 3.48 35.80 -4.63
CA GLU A 112 2.33 36.70 -4.84
C GLU A 112 2.73 38.18 -4.75
N TYR A 113 3.70 38.50 -3.89
CA TYR A 113 4.18 39.86 -3.66
C TYR A 113 5.69 39.98 -3.94
N PRO A 114 6.15 39.80 -5.19
CA PRO A 114 7.57 39.77 -5.53
C PRO A 114 8.29 41.12 -5.33
N SER A 115 7.56 42.24 -5.31
CA SER A 115 8.11 43.60 -5.16
C SER A 115 8.61 43.91 -3.74
N ILE A 116 8.17 43.14 -2.73
CA ILE A 116 8.56 43.33 -1.32
C ILE A 116 9.57 42.27 -0.85
N SER A 117 10.15 41.52 -1.78
CA SER A 117 11.11 40.46 -1.51
C SER A 117 12.22 40.45 -2.56
N SER A 118 13.11 39.47 -2.49
CA SER A 118 14.25 39.37 -3.39
C SER A 118 14.59 37.94 -3.76
N ARG A 119 15.37 37.78 -4.82
CA ARG A 119 15.90 36.48 -5.26
C ARG A 119 16.72 35.81 -4.17
N GLY A 120 17.48 36.58 -3.39
CA GLY A 120 18.24 36.08 -2.24
C GLY A 120 17.34 35.49 -1.16
N LYS A 121 16.31 36.24 -0.74
CA LYS A 121 15.35 35.77 0.28
C LYS A 121 14.55 34.56 -0.21
N LEU A 122 14.14 34.56 -1.48
CA LEU A 122 13.47 33.41 -2.09
C LEU A 122 14.37 32.18 -2.12
N ALA A 123 15.66 32.33 -2.45
CA ALA A 123 16.63 31.24 -2.41
C ALA A 123 16.81 30.68 -0.98
N ASP A 124 16.88 31.54 0.03
CA ASP A 124 17.00 31.12 1.43
C ASP A 124 15.77 30.32 1.89
N GLN A 125 14.56 30.71 1.47
CA GLN A 125 13.33 29.97 1.76
C GLN A 125 13.33 28.58 1.11
N LEU A 126 13.74 28.47 -0.16
CA LEU A 126 13.85 27.19 -0.87
C LEU A 126 14.90 26.28 -0.25
N GLU A 127 16.05 26.83 0.16
CA GLU A 127 17.09 26.09 0.87
C GLU A 127 16.60 25.59 2.24
N TYR A 128 15.78 26.39 2.93
CA TYR A 128 15.18 25.96 4.19
C TYR A 128 14.16 24.83 3.98
N ILE A 129 13.29 24.90 2.97
CA ILE A 129 12.40 23.80 2.60
C ILE A 129 13.19 22.53 2.30
N ARG A 130 14.24 22.63 1.48
CA ARG A 130 15.14 21.51 1.16
C ARG A 130 15.68 20.85 2.42
N LYS A 131 16.20 21.66 3.37
CA LYS A 131 16.79 21.20 4.62
C LYS A 131 15.76 20.52 5.52
N ILE A 132 14.57 21.08 5.66
CA ILE A 132 13.50 20.47 6.47
C ILE A 132 13.06 19.14 5.86
N VAL A 133 12.88 19.07 4.54
CA VAL A 133 12.58 17.82 3.86
C VAL A 133 13.68 16.78 4.12
N GLU A 134 14.95 17.15 4.01
CA GLU A 134 16.07 16.24 4.32
C GLU A 134 16.06 15.75 5.77
N ILE A 135 15.78 16.63 6.73
CA ILE A 135 15.70 16.27 8.16
C ILE A 135 14.55 15.30 8.40
N GLU A 136 13.36 15.60 7.88
CA GLU A 136 12.20 14.72 8.08
C GLU A 136 12.39 13.37 7.40
N PHE A 137 12.94 13.34 6.17
CA PHE A 137 13.27 12.08 5.50
C PHE A 137 14.35 11.26 6.21
N ARG A 138 15.26 11.91 6.96
CA ARG A 138 16.30 11.21 7.73
C ARG A 138 15.71 10.37 8.86
N ASP A 139 14.61 10.83 9.44
CA ASP A 139 13.95 10.17 10.56
C ASP A 139 12.92 9.12 10.09
N GLU A 140 12.64 9.06 8.79
CA GLU A 140 11.74 8.09 8.17
C GLU A 140 12.43 6.75 7.86
N TRP A 141 11.69 5.66 8.06
CA TRP A 141 12.17 4.30 7.81
C TRP A 141 11.47 3.71 6.59
N PHE A 142 12.24 3.36 5.58
CA PHE A 142 11.73 2.77 4.35
C PHE A 142 12.02 1.28 4.32
N TYR A 143 11.03 0.48 3.94
CA TYR A 143 11.26 -0.89 3.53
C TYR A 143 11.70 -0.90 2.04
N HIS A 144 12.44 -1.90 1.60
CA HIS A 144 12.79 -2.02 0.17
C HIS A 144 12.22 -3.32 -0.37
N TYR A 145 11.41 -3.22 -1.42
CA TYR A 145 10.91 -4.39 -2.14
C TYR A 145 11.96 -4.86 -3.15
N PRO A 146 12.42 -6.12 -3.09
CA PRO A 146 13.11 -6.73 -4.21
C PRO A 146 12.28 -6.59 -5.50
N LYS A 147 12.94 -6.27 -6.62
CA LYS A 147 12.26 -5.97 -7.90
C LYS A 147 11.29 -7.08 -8.34
N ASP A 148 11.74 -8.32 -8.23
CA ASP A 148 10.97 -9.54 -8.56
C ASP A 148 9.72 -9.69 -7.68
N LYS A 149 9.79 -9.28 -6.42
CA LYS A 149 8.64 -9.29 -5.51
C LYS A 149 7.69 -8.12 -5.74
N ALA A 150 8.23 -6.98 -6.15
CA ALA A 150 7.43 -5.80 -6.46
C ALA A 150 6.50 -6.03 -7.68
N GLU A 151 6.88 -6.89 -8.62
CA GLU A 151 6.05 -7.23 -9.77
C GLU A 151 4.71 -7.85 -9.37
N ARG A 152 4.66 -8.65 -8.31
CA ARG A 152 3.43 -9.29 -7.79
C ARG A 152 2.38 -8.31 -7.29
N LEU A 153 2.83 -7.13 -6.89
CA LEU A 153 1.98 -6.05 -6.42
C LEU A 153 1.22 -5.40 -7.56
N ASN A 154 1.93 -5.22 -8.68
CA ASN A 154 1.37 -4.66 -9.89
C ASN A 154 0.44 -5.65 -10.60
N SER A 155 0.55 -6.95 -10.32
CA SER A 155 -0.32 -7.98 -10.89
C SER A 155 -1.58 -8.29 -10.07
N ILE A 156 -1.85 -7.59 -8.96
CA ILE A 156 -3.03 -7.86 -8.10
C ILE A 156 -4.33 -7.82 -8.91
N ASP A 157 -4.56 -6.77 -9.69
CA ASP A 157 -5.80 -6.63 -10.46
C ASP A 157 -5.92 -7.70 -11.56
N ALA A 158 -4.80 -8.10 -12.16
CA ALA A 158 -4.77 -9.14 -13.19
C ALA A 158 -5.01 -10.54 -12.61
N GLU A 159 -4.39 -10.87 -11.49
CA GLU A 159 -4.42 -12.21 -10.90
C GLU A 159 -5.61 -12.45 -9.97
N TRP A 160 -6.09 -11.41 -9.29
CA TRP A 160 -7.14 -11.48 -8.27
C TRP A 160 -8.41 -10.74 -8.64
N GLY A 161 -8.47 -10.08 -9.80
CA GLY A 161 -9.60 -9.25 -10.19
C GLY A 161 -10.96 -9.97 -10.17
N SER A 162 -11.02 -11.24 -10.61
CA SER A 162 -12.25 -12.04 -10.55
C SER A 162 -12.68 -12.32 -9.10
N VAL A 163 -11.72 -12.66 -8.24
CA VAL A 163 -11.94 -12.89 -6.81
C VAL A 163 -12.43 -11.63 -6.13
N ILE A 164 -11.75 -10.49 -6.34
CA ILE A 164 -12.12 -9.20 -5.71
C ILE A 164 -13.52 -8.76 -6.14
N ARG A 165 -13.91 -9.00 -7.40
CA ARG A 165 -15.27 -8.70 -7.87
C ARG A 165 -16.33 -9.61 -7.22
N ALA A 166 -16.05 -10.90 -7.08
CA ALA A 166 -17.00 -11.85 -6.48
C ALA A 166 -17.03 -11.78 -4.95
N PHE A 167 -15.91 -11.42 -4.32
CA PHE A 167 -15.66 -11.40 -2.87
C PHE A 167 -14.97 -10.10 -2.46
N PRO A 168 -15.66 -8.93 -2.54
CA PRO A 168 -15.04 -7.65 -2.19
C PRO A 168 -14.52 -7.61 -0.74
N SER A 169 -15.09 -8.39 0.18
CA SER A 169 -14.63 -8.40 1.58
C SER A 169 -13.19 -8.86 1.76
N VAL A 170 -12.66 -9.70 0.86
CA VAL A 170 -11.29 -10.24 0.98
C VAL A 170 -10.22 -9.33 0.38
N LYS A 171 -10.60 -8.23 -0.28
CA LYS A 171 -9.64 -7.33 -0.96
C LYS A 171 -8.54 -6.86 -0.02
N TYR A 172 -8.88 -6.48 1.20
CA TYR A 172 -7.91 -6.05 2.20
C TYR A 172 -6.89 -7.15 2.50
N ASP A 173 -7.35 -8.37 2.82
CA ASP A 173 -6.46 -9.47 3.16
C ASP A 173 -5.62 -9.95 1.96
N ILE A 174 -6.14 -9.87 0.73
CA ILE A 174 -5.34 -10.13 -0.48
C ILE A 174 -4.18 -9.13 -0.58
N VAL A 175 -4.48 -7.83 -0.50
CA VAL A 175 -3.47 -6.77 -0.61
C VAL A 175 -2.43 -6.89 0.50
N GLN A 176 -2.86 -7.05 1.75
CA GLN A 176 -1.94 -7.16 2.88
C GLN A 176 -1.10 -8.43 2.83
N GLY A 177 -1.67 -9.55 2.37
CA GLY A 177 -0.92 -10.78 2.24
C GLY A 177 0.15 -10.72 1.14
N ILE A 178 -0.14 -10.03 0.03
CA ILE A 178 0.83 -9.81 -1.06
C ILE A 178 1.91 -8.81 -0.63
N ASP A 179 1.54 -7.74 0.10
CA ASP A 179 2.50 -6.82 0.72
C ASP A 179 3.45 -7.55 1.68
N CYS A 180 2.90 -8.31 2.63
CA CYS A 180 3.69 -9.10 3.57
C CYS A 180 4.64 -10.05 2.85
N PHE A 181 4.18 -10.70 1.78
CA PHE A 181 5.03 -11.58 0.97
C PHE A 181 6.17 -10.81 0.31
N ALA A 182 5.86 -9.64 -0.25
CA ALA A 182 6.86 -8.81 -0.92
C ALA A 182 7.90 -8.23 0.08
N CYS A 183 7.49 -8.02 1.33
CA CYS A 183 8.33 -7.66 2.46
C CYS A 183 9.00 -8.86 3.18
N ASP A 184 9.03 -10.06 2.60
CA ASP A 184 9.57 -11.27 3.26
C ASP A 184 8.95 -11.65 4.62
N HIS A 185 7.80 -11.07 4.97
CA HIS A 185 6.99 -11.42 6.14
C HIS A 185 6.10 -12.63 5.84
N ASN A 186 6.74 -13.73 5.46
CA ASN A 186 6.11 -14.92 4.89
C ASN A 186 5.02 -15.54 5.79
N THR A 187 5.24 -15.62 7.10
CA THR A 187 4.23 -16.12 8.05
C THR A 187 2.99 -15.23 8.09
N ALA A 188 3.16 -13.89 8.04
CA ALA A 188 2.05 -12.94 8.00
C ALA A 188 1.30 -12.99 6.65
N ALA A 189 2.03 -13.19 5.55
CA ALA A 189 1.44 -13.43 4.24
C ALA A 189 0.53 -14.66 4.26
N VAL A 190 1.01 -15.78 4.80
CA VAL A 190 0.21 -17.01 4.96
C VAL A 190 -1.02 -16.75 5.84
N PHE A 191 -0.87 -16.02 6.95
CA PHE A 191 -2.01 -15.67 7.81
C PHE A 191 -3.12 -14.93 7.05
N HIS A 192 -2.77 -13.88 6.28
CA HIS A 192 -3.73 -13.17 5.45
C HIS A 192 -4.36 -14.09 4.39
N MET A 193 -3.57 -14.95 3.74
CA MET A 193 -4.10 -15.93 2.78
C MET A 193 -5.07 -16.93 3.43
N MET A 194 -4.91 -17.26 4.71
CA MET A 194 -5.87 -18.09 5.43
C MET A 194 -7.18 -17.35 5.71
N ARG A 195 -7.14 -16.04 6.00
CA ARG A 195 -8.35 -15.22 6.14
C ARG A 195 -9.14 -15.12 4.83
N VAL A 196 -8.44 -14.98 3.70
CA VAL A 196 -9.04 -15.06 2.37
C VAL A 196 -9.71 -16.42 2.15
N GLY A 197 -9.01 -17.52 2.46
CA GLY A 197 -9.56 -18.88 2.37
C GLY A 197 -10.79 -19.10 3.27
N GLU A 198 -10.80 -18.51 4.47
CA GLU A 198 -11.94 -18.58 5.40
C GLU A 198 -13.19 -17.96 4.78
N ALA A 199 -13.07 -16.79 4.16
CA ALA A 199 -14.21 -16.13 3.53
C ALA A 199 -14.84 -17.02 2.43
N GLY A 200 -14.01 -17.68 1.62
CA GLY A 200 -14.46 -18.67 0.65
C GLY A 200 -15.16 -19.87 1.28
N LEU A 201 -14.57 -20.45 2.34
CA LEU A 201 -15.16 -21.56 3.12
C LEU A 201 -16.55 -21.19 3.66
N ILE A 202 -16.66 -20.03 4.32
CA ILE A 202 -17.91 -19.54 4.90
C ILE A 202 -18.94 -19.30 3.80
N ARG A 203 -18.53 -18.73 2.65
CA ARG A 203 -19.45 -18.49 1.55
C ARG A 203 -19.95 -19.80 0.93
N LEU A 204 -19.10 -20.81 0.80
CA LEU A 204 -19.49 -22.14 0.32
C LEU A 204 -20.46 -22.83 1.29
N ALA A 205 -20.20 -22.78 2.60
CA ALA A 205 -21.12 -23.32 3.61
C ALA A 205 -22.50 -22.66 3.54
N LYS A 206 -22.54 -21.33 3.36
CA LYS A 206 -23.79 -20.58 3.18
C LYS A 206 -24.52 -20.95 1.89
N GLU A 207 -23.81 -21.24 0.79
CA GLU A 207 -24.41 -21.72 -0.46
C GLU A 207 -25.14 -23.04 -0.26
N LEU A 208 -24.48 -23.98 0.41
CA LEU A 208 -25.04 -25.29 0.72
C LEU A 208 -26.09 -25.26 1.85
N ARG A 209 -26.26 -24.11 2.51
CA ARG A 209 -27.12 -23.94 3.71
C ARG A 209 -26.78 -24.91 4.82
N VAL A 210 -25.47 -25.13 5.02
CA VAL A 210 -24.95 -25.99 6.07
C VAL A 210 -25.39 -25.48 7.44
N THR A 211 -25.93 -26.39 8.26
CA THR A 211 -26.20 -26.18 9.68
C THR A 211 -25.21 -27.00 10.50
N LEU A 212 -24.69 -26.41 11.56
CA LEU A 212 -23.76 -27.07 12.48
C LEU A 212 -24.50 -27.56 13.72
N LYS A 213 -23.90 -28.51 14.44
CA LYS A 213 -24.46 -29.04 15.69
C LYS A 213 -24.75 -27.89 16.68
N LYS A 214 -25.90 -27.96 17.35
CA LYS A 214 -26.38 -26.98 18.33
C LYS A 214 -26.53 -25.56 17.76
N ASP A 215 -26.84 -25.44 16.47
CA ASP A 215 -27.02 -24.15 15.78
C ASP A 215 -25.83 -23.19 15.95
N LYS A 216 -24.62 -23.76 16.08
CA LYS A 216 -23.39 -22.98 16.22
C LYS A 216 -23.22 -22.06 15.00
N PRO A 217 -23.04 -20.74 15.19
CA PRO A 217 -22.76 -19.84 14.08
C PRO A 217 -21.51 -20.27 13.31
N LEU A 218 -21.58 -20.22 11.97
CA LEU A 218 -20.44 -20.56 11.11
C LEU A 218 -19.17 -19.74 11.46
N SER A 219 -19.35 -18.49 11.92
CA SER A 219 -18.26 -17.60 12.34
C SER A 219 -17.50 -18.08 13.57
N HIS A 220 -18.08 -18.95 14.40
CA HIS A 220 -17.47 -19.45 15.64
C HIS A 220 -17.05 -20.92 15.53
N ALA A 221 -17.25 -21.54 14.37
CA ALA A 221 -16.93 -22.93 14.14
C ALA A 221 -15.49 -23.12 13.68
N GLN A 222 -14.89 -24.26 14.02
CA GLN A 222 -13.59 -24.61 13.49
C GLN A 222 -13.72 -25.03 12.02
N TRP A 223 -12.72 -24.74 11.20
CA TRP A 223 -12.74 -25.10 9.78
C TRP A 223 -13.05 -26.58 9.54
N GLY A 224 -12.50 -27.48 10.37
CA GLY A 224 -12.77 -28.91 10.25
C GLY A 224 -14.26 -29.28 10.42
N GLU A 225 -14.99 -28.59 11.31
CA GLU A 225 -16.43 -28.79 11.49
C GLU A 225 -17.21 -28.34 10.26
N ILE A 226 -16.84 -27.17 9.70
CA ILE A 226 -17.50 -26.60 8.53
C ILE A 226 -17.24 -27.47 7.29
N VAL A 227 -15.98 -27.88 7.07
CA VAL A 227 -15.60 -28.72 5.93
C VAL A 227 -16.33 -30.06 5.98
N GLY A 228 -16.37 -30.73 7.13
CA GLY A 228 -17.09 -32.00 7.24
C GLY A 228 -18.59 -31.87 6.96
N ALA A 229 -19.21 -30.77 7.39
CA ALA A 229 -20.62 -30.52 7.14
C ALA A 229 -20.93 -30.13 5.67
N ILE A 230 -20.02 -29.40 5.01
CA ILE A 230 -20.05 -29.14 3.57
C ILE A 230 -20.02 -30.46 2.79
N GLU A 231 -19.09 -31.35 3.11
CA GLU A 231 -18.94 -32.63 2.40
C GLU A 231 -20.15 -33.54 2.58
N ALA A 232 -20.67 -33.64 3.80
CA ALA A 232 -21.87 -34.42 4.06
C ALA A 232 -23.05 -33.90 3.22
N THR A 233 -23.27 -32.58 3.23
CA THR A 233 -24.37 -31.94 2.49
C THR A 233 -24.19 -32.07 0.98
N ALA A 234 -22.97 -31.88 0.47
CA ALA A 234 -22.66 -32.06 -0.93
C ALA A 234 -22.87 -33.52 -1.37
N SER A 235 -22.41 -34.49 -0.56
CA SER A 235 -22.59 -35.91 -0.82
C SER A 235 -24.06 -36.31 -0.89
N ASP A 236 -24.92 -35.74 -0.04
CA ASP A 236 -26.36 -36.01 -0.07
C ASP A 236 -27.01 -35.47 -1.33
N ILE A 237 -26.67 -34.25 -1.76
CA ILE A 237 -27.14 -33.65 -3.01
C ILE A 237 -26.72 -34.54 -4.21
N LEU A 238 -25.45 -34.93 -4.26
CA LEU A 238 -24.90 -35.70 -5.37
C LEU A 238 -25.44 -37.14 -5.43
N ARG A 239 -25.74 -37.75 -4.28
CA ARG A 239 -26.34 -39.10 -4.23
C ARG A 239 -27.74 -39.12 -4.85
N SER A 240 -28.51 -38.05 -4.65
CA SER A 240 -29.87 -37.91 -5.20
C SER A 240 -29.91 -37.43 -6.66
N ALA A 241 -28.78 -36.96 -7.20
CA ALA A 241 -28.69 -36.49 -8.59
C ALA A 241 -28.55 -37.67 -9.58
N PRO A 242 -29.26 -37.63 -10.73
CA PRO A 242 -29.07 -38.60 -11.82
C PRO A 242 -27.69 -38.46 -12.43
N ALA A 243 -27.19 -39.54 -13.02
CA ALA A 243 -25.90 -39.54 -13.69
C ALA A 243 -25.92 -38.64 -14.93
N GLY A 244 -24.86 -37.85 -15.14
CA GLY A 244 -24.70 -36.99 -16.30
C GLY A 244 -23.82 -35.77 -16.03
N ASN A 245 -23.59 -34.99 -17.07
CA ASN A 245 -22.65 -33.86 -17.07
C ASN A 245 -22.90 -32.84 -15.94
N GLU A 246 -24.17 -32.59 -15.58
CA GLU A 246 -24.53 -31.64 -14.53
C GLU A 246 -24.18 -32.16 -13.13
N LYS A 247 -24.32 -33.47 -12.89
CA LYS A 247 -23.85 -34.11 -11.66
C LYS A 247 -22.33 -34.10 -11.58
N ASP A 248 -21.65 -34.38 -12.68
CA ASP A 248 -20.18 -34.36 -12.72
C ASP A 248 -19.64 -32.96 -12.46
N ALA A 249 -20.28 -31.92 -13.03
CA ALA A 249 -19.93 -30.53 -12.76
C ALA A 249 -20.19 -30.13 -11.30
N ALA A 250 -21.32 -30.56 -10.71
CA ALA A 250 -21.61 -30.34 -9.30
C ALA A 250 -20.59 -31.04 -8.39
N GLN A 251 -20.20 -32.27 -8.74
CA GLN A 251 -19.21 -33.04 -8.01
C GLN A 251 -17.83 -32.40 -8.08
N ALA A 252 -17.39 -32.00 -9.27
CA ALA A 252 -16.13 -31.30 -9.47
C ALA A 252 -16.06 -30.00 -8.67
N PHE A 253 -17.15 -29.21 -8.66
CA PHE A 253 -17.22 -27.97 -7.90
C PHE A 253 -17.16 -28.21 -6.38
N TYR A 254 -18.09 -29.02 -5.83
CA TYR A 254 -18.19 -29.18 -4.37
C TYR A 254 -17.04 -29.98 -3.78
N ASN A 255 -16.70 -31.15 -4.36
CA ASN A 255 -15.62 -31.98 -3.83
C ASN A 255 -14.26 -31.34 -4.11
N GLY A 256 -14.11 -30.66 -5.26
CA GLY A 256 -12.92 -29.87 -5.56
C GLY A 256 -12.69 -28.77 -4.53
N ALA A 257 -13.73 -27.98 -4.22
CA ALA A 257 -13.62 -26.93 -3.20
C ALA A 257 -13.34 -27.49 -1.79
N ALA A 258 -14.02 -28.57 -1.38
CA ALA A 258 -13.83 -29.21 -0.08
C ALA A 258 -12.43 -29.83 0.10
N SER A 259 -11.90 -30.48 -0.94
CA SER A 259 -10.54 -31.03 -0.92
C SER A 259 -9.48 -29.93 -0.83
N HIS A 260 -9.66 -28.84 -1.60
CA HIS A 260 -8.73 -27.71 -1.60
C HIS A 260 -8.67 -27.04 -0.22
N ILE A 261 -9.83 -26.73 0.38
CA ILE A 261 -9.85 -26.07 1.69
C ILE A 261 -9.30 -26.97 2.80
N ARG A 262 -9.44 -28.30 2.70
CA ARG A 262 -8.80 -29.24 3.63
C ARG A 262 -7.27 -29.19 3.51
N ALA A 263 -6.75 -29.16 2.28
CA ALA A 263 -5.31 -29.00 2.06
C ALA A 263 -4.79 -27.69 2.65
N LEU A 264 -5.52 -26.58 2.47
CA LEU A 264 -5.19 -25.29 3.09
C LEU A 264 -5.21 -25.35 4.63
N LYS A 265 -6.23 -26.00 5.20
CA LYS A 265 -6.37 -26.18 6.64
C LYS A 265 -5.17 -26.89 7.25
N ASP A 266 -4.83 -28.05 6.69
CA ASP A 266 -3.88 -28.97 7.28
C ASP A 266 -2.44 -28.51 7.06
N LYS A 267 -2.13 -27.96 5.87
CA LYS A 267 -0.78 -27.48 5.55
C LYS A 267 -0.48 -26.12 6.18
N TYR A 268 -1.44 -25.18 6.13
CA TYR A 268 -1.18 -23.76 6.44
C TYR A 268 -1.96 -23.26 7.66
N ARG A 269 -3.30 -23.32 7.67
CA ARG A 269 -4.13 -22.68 8.71
C ARG A 269 -3.78 -23.16 10.11
N ASN A 270 -3.72 -24.47 10.33
CA ASN A 270 -3.42 -25.01 11.64
C ASN A 270 -2.01 -24.64 12.08
N THR A 271 -1.04 -24.69 11.16
CA THR A 271 0.36 -24.36 11.45
C THR A 271 0.52 -22.89 11.84
N VAL A 272 -0.06 -21.96 11.06
CA VAL A 272 0.06 -20.51 11.30
C VAL A 272 -0.69 -20.05 12.55
N MET A 273 -1.86 -20.65 12.85
CA MET A 273 -2.67 -20.29 14.03
C MET A 273 -2.16 -20.90 15.33
N HIS A 274 -1.38 -21.98 15.27
CA HIS A 274 -0.79 -22.63 16.45
C HIS A 274 0.68 -22.24 16.67
N SER A 275 1.19 -21.24 15.93
CA SER A 275 2.56 -20.73 16.05
C SER A 275 3.64 -21.82 16.08
N ARG A 276 3.42 -22.91 15.33
CA ARG A 276 4.28 -24.11 15.41
C ARG A 276 5.62 -23.92 14.71
N ARG A 277 5.64 -23.10 13.66
CA ARG A 277 6.82 -22.75 12.87
C ARG A 277 6.55 -21.51 12.02
N GLU A 278 7.62 -20.95 11.49
CA GLU A 278 7.58 -19.93 10.45
C GLU A 278 7.51 -20.56 9.06
N PHE A 279 7.10 -19.76 8.08
CA PHE A 279 7.07 -20.14 6.66
C PHE A 279 8.21 -19.47 5.90
N ASN A 280 8.81 -20.19 4.96
CA ASN A 280 9.77 -19.61 4.04
C ASN A 280 9.06 -18.98 2.80
N PRO A 281 9.77 -18.24 1.93
CA PRO A 281 9.17 -17.62 0.75
C PRO A 281 8.49 -18.60 -0.22
N HIS A 282 9.06 -19.78 -0.43
CA HIS A 282 8.44 -20.77 -1.31
C HIS A 282 7.09 -21.24 -0.75
N GLU A 283 7.05 -21.57 0.53
CA GLU A 283 5.81 -22.05 1.18
C GLU A 283 4.72 -20.98 1.24
N ALA A 284 5.10 -19.71 1.46
CA ALA A 284 4.17 -18.59 1.42
C ALA A 284 3.64 -18.34 0.00
N GLY A 285 4.50 -18.46 -1.01
CA GLY A 285 4.12 -18.41 -2.43
C GLY A 285 3.13 -19.51 -2.79
N ASP A 286 3.37 -20.75 -2.34
CA ASP A 286 2.45 -21.88 -2.53
C ASP A 286 1.11 -21.61 -1.84
N ALA A 287 1.12 -21.14 -0.59
CA ALA A 287 -0.10 -20.83 0.15
C ALA A 287 -0.95 -19.80 -0.60
N MET A 288 -0.32 -18.73 -1.10
CA MET A 288 -0.96 -17.70 -1.90
C MET A 288 -1.53 -18.27 -3.21
N PHE A 289 -0.75 -19.09 -3.93
CA PHE A 289 -1.19 -19.73 -5.16
C PHE A 289 -2.41 -20.64 -4.95
N HIS A 290 -2.38 -21.47 -3.91
CA HIS A 290 -3.49 -22.38 -3.58
C HIS A 290 -4.72 -21.59 -3.14
N THR A 291 -4.57 -20.61 -2.24
CA THR A 291 -5.68 -19.73 -1.84
C THR A 291 -6.29 -19.02 -3.05
N ARG A 292 -5.47 -18.49 -3.97
CA ARG A 292 -5.97 -17.84 -5.20
C ARG A 292 -6.77 -18.81 -6.06
N SER A 293 -6.19 -19.98 -6.32
CA SER A 293 -6.81 -21.00 -7.17
C SER A 293 -8.14 -21.50 -6.59
N PHE A 294 -8.22 -21.65 -5.27
CA PHE A 294 -9.46 -21.95 -4.55
C PHE A 294 -10.51 -20.85 -4.78
N MET A 295 -10.15 -19.60 -4.52
CA MET A 295 -11.08 -18.48 -4.63
C MET A 295 -11.54 -18.21 -6.07
N ILE A 296 -10.66 -18.40 -7.06
CA ILE A 296 -11.01 -18.30 -8.49
C ILE A 296 -12.08 -19.35 -8.82
N SER A 297 -11.86 -20.62 -8.46
CA SER A 297 -12.83 -21.69 -8.69
C SER A 297 -14.19 -21.39 -8.05
N LEU A 298 -14.20 -20.84 -6.84
CA LEU A 298 -15.45 -20.40 -6.21
C LEU A 298 -16.12 -19.24 -6.98
N SER A 299 -15.34 -18.24 -7.41
CA SER A 299 -15.85 -17.04 -8.08
C SER A 299 -16.60 -17.33 -9.38
N GLU A 300 -16.39 -18.50 -9.99
CA GLU A 300 -17.11 -18.94 -11.20
C GLU A 300 -18.60 -19.22 -10.95
N LYS A 301 -18.98 -19.55 -9.70
CA LYS A 301 -20.36 -20.00 -9.36
C LYS A 301 -20.97 -19.25 -8.17
N ILE A 302 -20.16 -18.73 -7.25
CA ILE A 302 -20.63 -18.09 -6.03
C ILE A 302 -19.97 -16.72 -5.82
N SER A 303 -20.71 -15.80 -5.22
CA SER A 303 -20.26 -14.45 -4.88
C SER A 303 -20.94 -13.94 -3.61
N GLU A 304 -20.38 -12.93 -2.96
CA GLU A 304 -20.95 -12.29 -1.77
C GLU A 304 -22.23 -11.51 -2.08
N ALA A 305 -22.35 -10.97 -3.29
CA ALA A 305 -23.52 -10.21 -3.72
C ALA A 305 -24.77 -11.08 -3.96
N SER A 306 -24.58 -12.38 -4.23
CA SER A 306 -25.68 -13.32 -4.46
C SER A 306 -25.87 -14.22 -3.25
N SER A 307 -27.08 -14.30 -2.70
CA SER A 307 -27.47 -15.31 -1.70
C SER A 307 -28.13 -16.55 -2.32
N LYS A 308 -28.25 -16.59 -3.65
CA LYS A 308 -28.93 -17.67 -4.37
C LYS A 308 -28.09 -18.95 -4.31
N LYS A 309 -28.75 -20.08 -4.05
CA LYS A 309 -28.17 -21.42 -4.19
C LYS A 309 -27.87 -21.68 -5.67
N ILE A 310 -26.80 -22.41 -5.96
CA ILE A 310 -26.48 -22.85 -7.33
C ILE A 310 -27.63 -23.75 -7.80
N LYS A 311 -28.16 -23.45 -8.99
CA LYS A 311 -29.20 -24.24 -9.64
C LYS A 311 -28.55 -25.20 -10.64
N TRP A 312 -28.22 -26.39 -10.17
CA TRP A 312 -27.81 -27.50 -11.03
C TRP A 312 -29.02 -28.04 -11.81
N LYS A 313 -28.86 -28.31 -13.10
CA LYS A 313 -29.94 -28.86 -13.95
C LYS A 313 -29.85 -30.38 -14.00
N PHE A 314 -30.06 -31.00 -12.84
CA PHE A 314 -30.12 -32.45 -12.70
C PHE A 314 -31.20 -33.07 -13.59
#